data_AF-A0A656GKZ5-F1
#
_entry.id   AF-A0A656GKZ5-F1
#
_cell.length_a   1.000
_cell.length_b   1.000
_cell.length_c   1.000
_cell.angle_alpha   90.00
_cell.angle_beta   90.00
_cell.angle_gamma   90.00
#
_symmetry.space_group_name_H-M   'P 1'
#
loop_
_entity.id
_entity.type
_entity.pdbx_description
1 polymer ?
#
loop_
_entity_poly.entity_id
_entity_poly.type
_entity_poly.pdbx_seq_one_letter_code
_entity_poly.pdbx_strand_id
1 'polypeptide(L)'
;MQNPSELLGKSATELRALIGNKQISPVELLDACIERIESLNPKINAFTATCFKRARDEALLAEHAVLQGKPLGLLHGLPIGIKDLE
;
A
#
# COMPACT_ATOMS: atom_id res chain seq x y z
N MET A 1 2.39 18.26 0.98
CA MET A 1 1.73 16.99 0.64
C MET A 1 2.28 16.55 -0.70
N GLN A 2 2.88 15.36 -0.77
CA GLN A 2 3.39 14.82 -2.04
C GLN A 2 2.22 14.55 -2.97
N ASN A 3 2.41 14.76 -4.27
CA ASN A 3 1.40 14.47 -5.28
C ASN A 3 1.12 12.94 -5.27
N PRO A 4 -0.14 12.46 -5.15
CA PRO A 4 -0.44 11.03 -5.08
C PRO A 4 0.15 10.23 -6.25
N SER A 5 0.19 10.81 -7.45
CA SER A 5 0.83 10.18 -8.62
C SER A 5 2.35 10.03 -8.47
N GLU A 6 3.01 10.93 -7.76
CA GLU A 6 4.45 10.86 -7.49
C GLU A 6 4.77 9.78 -6.44
N LEU A 7 3.90 9.61 -5.43
CA LEU A 7 4.03 8.54 -4.44
C LEU A 7 3.86 7.15 -5.09
N LEU A 8 2.81 6.97 -5.89
CA LEU A 8 2.51 5.71 -6.57
C LEU A 8 3.48 5.36 -7.72
N GLY A 9 4.33 6.31 -8.12
CA GLY A 9 5.40 6.09 -9.10
C GLY A 9 6.72 5.57 -8.50
N LYS A 10 6.83 5.50 -7.17
CA LYS A 10 8.05 5.03 -6.49
C LYS A 10 8.16 3.51 -6.52
N SER A 11 9.40 3.02 -6.53
CA SER A 11 9.68 1.58 -6.42
C SER A 11 9.33 1.02 -5.04
N ALA A 12 9.18 -0.30 -4.95
CA ALA A 12 8.89 -0.98 -3.69
C ALA A 12 9.97 -0.74 -2.62
N THR A 13 11.25 -0.66 -3.00
CA THR A 13 12.36 -0.39 -2.08
C THR A 13 12.33 1.04 -1.55
N GLU A 14 12.01 2.02 -2.40
CA GLU A 14 11.81 3.41 -1.98
C GLU A 14 10.63 3.53 -1.02
N LEU A 15 9.46 2.99 -1.38
CA LEU A 15 8.27 3.00 -0.52
C LEU A 15 8.53 2.33 0.83
N ARG A 16 9.22 1.18 0.82
CA ARG A 16 9.60 0.48 2.04
C ARG A 16 10.51 1.32 2.93
N ALA A 17 11.47 2.03 2.35
CA ALA A 17 12.35 2.94 3.08
C ALA A 17 11.58 4.12 3.67
N LEU A 18 10.68 4.75 2.89
CA LEU A 18 9.82 5.84 3.36
C LEU A 18 8.95 5.39 4.56
N ILE A 19 8.34 4.20 4.49
CA ILE A 19 7.57 3.60 5.59
C ILE A 19 8.46 3.37 6.82
N GLY A 20 9.63 2.75 6.64
CA GLY A 20 10.56 2.47 7.74
C GLY A 20 11.06 3.75 8.44
N ASN A 21 11.22 4.83 7.68
CA ASN A 21 11.63 6.14 8.15
C ASN A 21 10.47 7.02 8.63
N LYS A 22 9.24 6.49 8.68
CA LYS A 22 8.03 7.20 9.12
C LYS A 22 7.71 8.46 8.28
N GLN A 23 8.14 8.47 7.02
CA GLN A 23 7.89 9.58 6.09
C GLN A 23 6.52 9.46 5.41
N ILE A 24 6.02 8.23 5.28
CA ILE A 24 4.64 7.92 4.86
C ILE A 24 4.11 6.79 5.75
N SER A 25 2.78 6.69 5.83
CA SER A 25 2.11 5.54 6.47
C SER A 25 1.82 4.42 5.46
N PRO A 26 1.87 3.12 5.86
CA PRO A 26 1.27 2.04 5.09
C PRO A 26 -0.21 2.27 4.74
N VAL A 27 -0.96 2.94 5.63
CA VAL A 27 -2.37 3.28 5.42
C VAL A 27 -2.52 4.31 4.32
N GLU A 28 -1.73 5.40 4.39
CA GLU A 28 -1.69 6.44 3.35
C GLU A 28 -1.36 5.86 1.97
N LEU A 29 -0.35 4.99 1.90
CA LEU A 29 0.04 4.32 0.65
C LEU A 29 -1.09 3.42 0.12
N LEU A 30 -1.72 2.64 0.99
CA LEU A 30 -2.82 1.77 0.61
C LEU A 30 -4.03 2.55 0.09
N ASP A 31 -4.42 3.63 0.77
CA ASP A 31 -5.56 4.45 0.34
C ASP A 31 -5.29 5.10 -1.03
N ALA A 32 -4.07 5.60 -1.27
CA ALA A 32 -3.68 6.09 -2.59
C ALA A 32 -3.78 5.00 -3.69
N CYS A 33 -3.39 3.76 -3.37
CA CYS A 33 -3.57 2.63 -4.28
C CYS A 33 -5.06 2.33 -4.55
N ILE A 34 -5.90 2.32 -3.52
CA ILE A 34 -7.35 2.05 -3.64
C ILE A 34 -8.01 3.11 -4.51
N GLU A 35 -7.76 4.39 -4.26
CA GLU A 35 -8.31 5.50 -5.07
C GLU A 35 -7.94 5.35 -6.55
N ARG A 36 -6.69 4.95 -6.84
CA ARG A 36 -6.24 4.72 -8.22
C ARG A 36 -6.93 3.50 -8.84
N ILE A 37 -7.12 2.42 -8.08
CA ILE A 37 -7.83 1.23 -8.54
C ILE A 37 -9.29 1.58 -8.85
N GLU A 38 -9.99 2.26 -7.95
CA GLU A 38 -11.40 2.65 -8.15
C GLU A 38 -11.57 3.56 -9.37
N SER A 39 -10.63 4.49 -9.62
CA SER A 39 -10.65 5.39 -10.78
C SER A 39 -10.37 4.70 -12.12
N LEU A 40 -9.43 3.74 -12.15
CA LEU A 40 -8.92 3.17 -13.39
C LEU A 40 -9.42 1.76 -13.72
N ASN A 41 -9.74 0.95 -12.72
CA ASN A 41 -10.16 -0.43 -12.93
C ASN A 41 -11.45 -0.57 -13.78
N PRO A 42 -12.44 0.37 -13.75
CA PRO A 42 -13.58 0.31 -14.68
C PRO A 42 -13.19 0.35 -16.17
N LYS A 43 -12.01 0.89 -16.49
CA LYS A 43 -11.50 0.99 -17.88
C LYS A 43 -10.47 -0.10 -18.21
N ILE A 44 -9.64 -0.46 -17.23
CA ILE A 44 -8.53 -1.42 -17.41
C ILE A 44 -8.98 -2.86 -17.15
N ASN A 45 -9.90 -3.06 -16.21
CA ASN A 45 -10.40 -4.35 -15.76
C ASN A 45 -9.27 -5.33 -15.31
N ALA A 46 -8.35 -4.83 -14.47
CA ALA A 46 -7.19 -5.59 -13.98
C ALA A 46 -7.47 -6.39 -12.70
N PHE A 47 -8.41 -5.94 -11.86
CA PHE A 47 -8.78 -6.61 -10.61
C PHE A 47 -10.15 -7.28 -10.76
N THR A 48 -10.20 -8.60 -10.54
CA THR A 48 -11.43 -9.41 -10.54
C THR A 48 -12.14 -9.39 -9.18
N ALA A 49 -11.36 -9.29 -8.09
CA ALA A 49 -11.84 -9.20 -6.72
C ALA A 49 -10.95 -8.27 -5.89
N THR A 50 -11.52 -7.70 -4.83
CA THR A 50 -10.79 -6.82 -3.90
C THR A 50 -11.03 -7.24 -2.46
N CYS A 51 -10.08 -6.90 -1.57
CA CYS A 51 -10.20 -7.14 -0.13
C CYS A 51 -9.87 -5.88 0.69
N PHE A 52 -10.30 -4.71 0.21
CA PHE A 52 -9.90 -3.40 0.73
C PHE A 52 -10.10 -3.22 2.24
N LYS A 53 -11.22 -3.73 2.79
CA LYS A 53 -11.44 -3.68 4.25
C LYS A 53 -10.32 -4.41 5.00
N ARG A 54 -10.04 -5.67 4.63
CA ARG A 54 -8.99 -6.47 5.26
C ARG A 54 -7.61 -5.82 5.06
N ALA A 55 -7.33 -5.31 3.86
CA ALA A 55 -6.07 -4.62 3.58
C ALA A 55 -5.87 -3.39 4.48
N ARG A 56 -6.93 -2.61 4.75
CA ARG A 56 -6.87 -1.46 5.68
C ARG A 56 -6.61 -1.91 7.11
N ASP A 57 -7.30 -2.96 7.57
CA ASP A 57 -7.09 -3.55 8.91
C ASP A 57 -5.61 -4.00 9.07
N GLU A 58 -5.03 -4.64 8.04
CA GLU A 58 -3.63 -5.06 8.01
C GLU A 58 -2.63 -3.88 7.93
N ALA A 59 -2.96 -2.82 7.17
CA ALA A 59 -2.15 -1.61 7.09
C ALA A 59 -2.06 -0.85 8.42
N LEU A 60 -3.16 -0.78 9.18
CA LEU A 60 -3.17 -0.19 10.52
C LEU A 60 -2.27 -0.96 11.49
N LEU A 61 -2.29 -2.29 11.44
CA LEU A 61 -1.37 -3.13 12.23
C LEU A 61 0.09 -2.91 11.82
N ALA A 62 0.35 -2.78 10.53
CA ALA A 62 1.68 -2.50 10.00
C ALA A 62 2.19 -1.11 10.45
N GLU A 63 1.34 -0.08 10.42
CA GLU A 63 1.64 1.25 10.91
C GLU A 63 1.96 1.24 12.41
N HIS A 64 1.15 0.57 13.24
CA HIS A 64 1.44 0.43 14.66
C HIS A 64 2.80 -0.22 14.92
N ALA A 65 3.18 -1.25 14.15
CA ALA A 65 4.49 -1.88 14.29
C ALA A 65 5.65 -0.92 13.95
N VAL A 66 5.48 -0.09 12.92
CA VAL A 66 6.45 0.96 12.54
C VAL A 66 6.58 2.01 13.66
N LEU A 67 5.46 2.49 14.19
CA LEU A 67 5.45 3.49 15.26
C LEU A 67 6.12 2.97 16.53
N GLN A 68 5.88 1.69 16.87
CA GLN A 68 6.48 1.00 18.01
C GLN A 68 7.97 0.64 17.81
N GLY A 69 8.55 0.88 16.63
CA GLY A 69 9.95 0.56 16.35
C GLY A 69 10.23 -0.95 16.38
N LYS A 70 9.24 -1.79 16.06
CA LYS A 70 9.42 -3.24 15.99
C LYS A 70 10.39 -3.59 14.85
N PRO A 71 11.06 -4.75 14.89
CA PRO A 71 11.77 -5.28 13.73
C PRO A 71 10.80 -5.41 12.55
N LEU A 72 11.13 -4.79 11.43
CA LEU A 72 10.26 -4.72 10.25
C LEU A 72 10.80 -5.62 9.13
N GLY A 73 9.95 -6.48 8.56
CA GLY A 73 10.31 -7.33 7.42
C GLY A 73 10.62 -6.55 6.13
N LEU A 74 11.18 -7.23 5.13
CA LEU A 74 11.60 -6.60 3.86
C LEU A 74 10.45 -5.97 3.08
N LEU A 75 9.24 -6.53 3.16
CA LEU A 75 8.04 -6.03 2.47
C LEU A 75 7.02 -5.37 3.42
N HIS A 76 7.42 -5.11 4.67
CA HIS A 76 6.50 -4.60 5.70
C HIS A 76 5.81 -3.30 5.25
N GLY A 77 4.47 -3.32 5.29
CA GLY A 77 3.62 -2.16 4.97
C GLY A 77 3.41 -1.89 3.47
N LEU A 78 3.94 -2.71 2.57
CA LEU A 78 3.71 -2.54 1.13
C LEU A 78 2.40 -3.21 0.68
N PRO A 79 1.52 -2.54 -0.09
CA PRO A 79 0.38 -3.17 -0.74
C PRO A 79 0.80 -4.17 -1.81
N ILE A 80 0.07 -5.29 -1.92
CA ILE A 80 0.35 -6.35 -2.90
C ILE A 80 -0.95 -6.78 -3.58
N GLY A 81 -0.94 -6.81 -4.91
CA GLY A 81 -1.96 -7.49 -5.72
C GLY A 81 -1.56 -8.95 -5.96
N ILE A 82 -2.50 -9.87 -5.81
CA ILE A 82 -2.28 -11.31 -6.05
C ILE A 82 -3.00 -11.70 -7.33
N LYS A 83 -2.30 -12.46 -8.19
CA LYS A 83 -2.89 -12.99 -9.41
C LYS A 83 -3.91 -14.06 -9.06
N ASP A 84 -5.13 -13.90 -9.55
CA ASP A 84 -6.16 -14.92 -9.52
C ASP A 84 -5.84 -15.97 -10.60
N LEU A 85 -5.61 -17.21 -10.18
CA LEU A 85 -5.18 -18.32 -11.04
C LEU A 85 -6.10 -19.50 -10.80
N GLU A 86 -6.88 -19.85 -11.82
CA GLU A 86 -7.49 -21.16 -12.03
C GLU A 86 -6.93 -21.79 -13.31
#